data_AF-A0A1H6JYW9-F1
#
_entry.id   AF-A0A1H6JYW9-F1
#
_cell.length_a   1.000
_cell.length_b   1.000
_cell.length_c   1.000
_cell.angle_alpha   90.00
_cell.angle_beta   90.00
_cell.angle_gamma   90.00
#
_symmetry.space_group_name_H-M   'P 1'
#
loop_
_entity.id
_entity.type
_entity.pdbx_description
1 polymer ?
#
loop_
_entity_poly.entity_id
_entity_poly.type
_entity_poly.pdbx_seq_one_letter_code
_entity_poly.pdbx_strand_id
1 'polypeptide(L)'
;MTAISLPRLNESTDALLRFAMRADAVLTGLAGIASVPLARWLAETSGTTVAFEYAMAAFFVVYGLAVLALAALPSVSRAGMAVIVANVVYAVAAVVLVLSGVFALTTIGVVLILATGVYTLAFAELQYQGWRRLKR
;
A
#
# COMPACT_ATOMS: atom_id res chain seq x y z
N MET A 1 -9.22 -28.33 39.86
CA MET A 1 -8.20 -27.91 38.87
C MET A 1 -8.91 -27.13 37.78
N THR A 2 -8.83 -25.81 37.80
CA THR A 2 -9.48 -24.94 36.82
C THR A 2 -8.50 -24.74 35.66
N ALA A 3 -8.75 -25.38 34.53
CA ALA A 3 -7.93 -25.20 33.34
C ALA A 3 -8.21 -23.81 32.75
N ILE A 4 -7.24 -22.91 32.86
CA ILE A 4 -7.24 -21.64 32.13
C ILE A 4 -7.05 -21.98 30.66
N SER A 5 -8.12 -21.90 29.86
CA SER A 5 -8.02 -21.94 28.41
C SER A 5 -7.38 -20.64 27.94
N LEU A 6 -6.06 -20.64 27.76
CA LEU A 6 -5.38 -19.58 27.04
C LEU A 6 -5.78 -19.71 25.56
N PRO A 7 -6.20 -18.61 24.89
CA PRO A 7 -6.42 -18.64 23.45
C PRO A 7 -5.09 -18.96 22.77
N ARG A 8 -4.90 -20.19 22.32
CA ARG A 8 -3.72 -20.59 21.57
C ARG A 8 -4.08 -20.75 20.10
N LEU A 9 -3.30 -20.10 19.23
CA LEU A 9 -3.07 -20.39 17.79
C LEU A 9 -4.01 -19.78 16.73
N ASN A 10 -4.44 -18.52 16.86
CA ASN A 10 -4.86 -17.73 15.67
C ASN A 10 -3.78 -16.74 15.20
N GLU A 11 -2.73 -16.52 16.00
CA GLU A 11 -1.61 -15.64 15.64
C GLU A 11 -0.77 -16.19 14.48
N SER A 12 -0.69 -17.51 14.29
CA SER A 12 0.15 -18.11 13.25
C SER A 12 -0.43 -17.98 11.84
N THR A 13 -1.75 -18.03 11.70
CA THR A 13 -2.42 -17.98 10.38
C THR A 13 -2.60 -16.54 9.90
N ASP A 14 -2.75 -15.58 10.82
CA ASP A 14 -2.90 -14.16 10.50
C ASP A 14 -1.58 -13.37 10.47
N ALA A 15 -0.49 -13.91 11.06
CA ALA A 15 0.82 -13.26 11.12
C ALA A 15 1.33 -12.79 9.75
N LEU A 16 1.24 -13.62 8.70
CA LEU A 16 1.73 -13.22 7.37
C LEU A 16 0.94 -12.03 6.81
N LEU A 17 -0.38 -12.05 6.94
CA LEU A 17 -1.23 -10.96 6.47
C LEU A 17 -0.96 -9.69 7.27
N ARG A 18 -0.86 -9.78 8.60
CA ARG A 18 -0.50 -8.64 9.46
C ARG A 18 0.87 -8.07 9.13
N PHE A 19 1.85 -8.92 8.93
CA PHE A 19 3.19 -8.51 8.56
C PHE A 19 3.18 -7.79 7.20
N ALA A 20 2.56 -8.38 6.18
CA ALA A 20 2.48 -7.78 4.85
C ALA A 20 1.75 -6.44 4.88
N MET A 21 0.64 -6.33 5.61
CA MET A 21 -0.07 -5.05 5.79
C MET A 21 0.79 -4.01 6.50
N ARG A 22 1.49 -4.37 7.58
CA ARG A 22 2.36 -3.43 8.32
C ARG A 22 3.56 -2.98 7.49
N ALA A 23 4.20 -3.91 6.79
CA ALA A 23 5.36 -3.62 5.95
C ALA A 23 4.97 -2.69 4.78
N ASP A 24 3.87 -2.99 4.07
CA ASP A 24 3.30 -2.13 3.04
C ASP A 24 3.02 -0.72 3.59
N ALA A 25 2.29 -0.66 4.72
CA ALA A 25 1.87 0.60 5.31
C ALA A 25 3.04 1.48 5.77
N VAL A 26 4.07 0.89 6.38
CA VAL A 26 5.26 1.62 6.82
C VAL A 26 6.04 2.13 5.61
N LEU A 27 6.30 1.27 4.62
CA LEU A 27 7.06 1.64 3.43
C LEU A 27 6.33 2.71 2.61
N THR A 28 5.02 2.55 2.39
CA THR A 28 4.19 3.53 1.68
C THR A 28 4.11 4.85 2.45
N GLY A 29 3.89 4.81 3.77
CA GLY A 29 3.86 6.01 4.60
C GLY A 29 5.20 6.76 4.61
N LEU A 30 6.32 6.04 4.74
CA LEU A 30 7.67 6.62 4.66
C LEU A 30 7.96 7.20 3.27
N ALA A 31 7.53 6.52 2.20
CA ALA A 31 7.64 7.05 0.84
C ALA A 31 6.87 8.37 0.70
N GLY A 32 5.63 8.44 1.23
CA GLY A 32 4.86 9.68 1.28
C GLY A 32 5.59 10.81 2.01
N ILE A 33 6.14 10.54 3.20
CA ILE A 33 6.91 11.53 3.98
C ILE A 33 8.15 11.99 3.19
N ALA A 34 8.90 11.06 2.61
CA ALA A 34 10.10 11.35 1.83
C ALA A 34 9.80 12.14 0.54
N SER A 35 8.62 11.94 -0.06
CA SER A 35 8.19 12.69 -1.25
C SER A 35 7.87 14.15 -0.98
N VAL A 36 7.50 14.55 0.24
CA VAL A 36 7.16 15.94 0.58
C VAL A 36 8.29 16.93 0.26
N PRO A 37 9.53 16.77 0.77
CA PRO A 37 10.63 17.67 0.42
C PRO A 37 11.07 17.53 -1.05
N LEU A 38 10.78 16.40 -1.69
CA LEU A 38 11.16 16.11 -3.08
C LEU A 38 10.10 16.52 -4.10
N ALA A 39 8.91 16.97 -3.69
CA ALA A 39 7.75 17.14 -4.56
C ALA A 39 8.02 18.03 -5.78
N ARG A 40 8.78 19.13 -5.61
CA ARG A 40 9.15 20.00 -6.74
C ARG A 40 10.07 19.29 -7.72
N TRP A 41 11.12 18.65 -7.21
CA TRP A 41 12.07 17.91 -8.03
C TRP A 41 11.40 16.72 -8.75
N LEU A 42 10.50 16.01 -8.06
CA LEU A 42 9.69 14.94 -8.63
C LEU A 42 8.84 15.49 -9.77
N ALA A 43 8.10 16.58 -9.58
CA ALA A 43 7.26 17.15 -10.62
C ALA A 43 8.04 17.57 -11.87
N GLU A 44 9.18 18.25 -11.69
CA GLU A 44 10.05 18.67 -12.79
C GLU A 44 10.64 17.47 -13.54
N THR A 45 11.06 16.42 -12.82
CA THR A 45 11.71 15.25 -13.42
C THR A 45 10.70 14.29 -14.05
N SER A 46 9.52 14.13 -13.45
CA SER A 46 8.49 13.19 -13.88
C SER A 46 7.56 13.76 -14.95
N GLY A 47 7.47 15.09 -15.07
CA GLY A 47 6.52 15.77 -15.95
C GLY A 47 5.10 15.86 -15.36
N THR A 48 4.96 15.73 -14.05
CA THR A 48 3.71 15.97 -13.32
C THR A 48 3.65 17.41 -12.80
N THR A 49 2.69 17.71 -11.92
CA THR A 49 2.58 19.02 -11.25
C THR A 49 2.98 18.92 -9.79
N VAL A 50 3.53 20.00 -9.23
CA VAL A 50 3.91 20.05 -7.80
C VAL A 50 2.70 19.78 -6.89
N ALA A 51 1.52 20.28 -7.27
CA ALA A 51 0.28 20.04 -6.53
C ALA A 51 -0.10 18.55 -6.52
N PHE A 52 0.07 17.85 -7.64
CA PHE A 52 -0.16 16.41 -7.73
C PHE A 52 0.82 15.64 -6.84
N GLU A 53 2.11 15.98 -6.86
CA GLU A 53 3.11 15.29 -6.03
C GLU A 53 2.86 15.48 -4.53
N TYR A 54 2.44 16.68 -4.09
CA TYR A 54 2.02 16.89 -2.70
C TYR A 54 0.74 16.12 -2.35
N ALA A 55 -0.23 16.06 -3.27
CA ALA A 55 -1.45 15.29 -3.05
C ALA A 55 -1.16 13.78 -2.93
N MET A 56 -0.26 13.26 -3.77
CA MET A 56 0.21 11.87 -3.72
C MET A 56 0.99 11.57 -2.44
N ALA A 57 1.89 12.47 -2.03
CA ALA A 57 2.61 12.35 -0.76
C ALA A 57 1.64 12.28 0.42
N ALA A 58 0.65 13.19 0.48
CA ALA A 58 -0.38 13.19 1.51
C ALA A 58 -1.23 11.91 1.48
N PHE A 59 -1.64 11.47 0.28
CA PHE A 59 -2.37 10.22 0.09
C PHE A 59 -1.60 9.03 0.65
N PHE A 60 -0.31 8.88 0.35
CA PHE A 60 0.51 7.79 0.86
C PHE A 60 0.68 7.81 2.37
N VAL A 61 0.84 8.98 2.99
CA VAL A 61 0.89 9.10 4.45
C VAL A 61 -0.44 8.66 5.07
N VAL A 62 -1.56 9.16 4.56
CA VAL A 62 -2.90 8.81 5.05
C VAL A 62 -3.19 7.32 4.84
N TYR A 63 -2.84 6.77 3.68
CA TYR A 63 -2.97 5.35 3.37
C TYR A 63 -2.15 4.49 4.33
N GLY A 64 -0.87 4.82 4.54
CA GLY A 64 -0.02 4.11 5.49
C GLY A 64 -0.60 4.12 6.91
N LEU A 65 -1.07 5.27 7.40
CA LEU A 65 -1.73 5.36 8.71
C LEU A 65 -3.01 4.51 8.78
N ALA A 66 -3.85 4.57 7.73
CA ALA A 66 -5.08 3.80 7.65
C ALA A 66 -4.81 2.29 7.65
N VAL A 67 -3.84 1.81 6.85
CA VAL A 67 -3.49 0.39 6.79
C VAL A 67 -2.84 -0.09 8.09
N LEU A 68 -2.02 0.73 8.75
CA LEU A 68 -1.50 0.41 10.09
C LEU A 68 -2.63 0.24 11.12
N ALA A 69 -3.62 1.13 11.10
CA ALA A 69 -4.80 1.02 11.97
C ALA A 69 -5.60 -0.26 11.65
N LEU A 70 -5.81 -0.56 10.37
CA LEU A 70 -6.48 -1.79 9.92
C LEU A 70 -5.71 -3.06 10.34
N ALA A 71 -4.38 -3.04 10.30
CA ALA A 71 -3.53 -4.15 10.71
C ALA A 71 -3.51 -4.36 12.24
N ALA A 72 -3.94 -3.36 13.02
CA ALA A 72 -4.09 -3.43 14.47
C ALA A 72 -5.45 -4.01 14.92
N LEU A 73 -6.39 -4.25 14.00
CA LEU A 73 -7.70 -4.81 14.34
C LEU A 73 -7.59 -6.23 14.93
N PRO A 74 -8.53 -6.63 15.81
CA PRO A 74 -8.56 -7.99 16.36
C PRO A 74 -8.66 -9.07 15.27
N SER A 75 -9.39 -8.80 14.19
CA SER A 75 -9.49 -9.66 13.01
C SER A 75 -9.14 -8.89 11.75
N VAL A 76 -8.15 -9.38 11.01
CA VAL A 76 -7.64 -8.74 9.78
C VAL A 76 -8.21 -9.36 8.50
N SER A 77 -9.13 -10.32 8.57
CA SER A 77 -9.63 -11.03 7.37
C SER A 77 -10.35 -10.09 6.39
N ARG A 78 -11.32 -9.30 6.86
CA ARG A 78 -12.06 -8.34 6.01
C ARG A 78 -11.19 -7.14 5.65
N ALA A 79 -10.45 -6.62 6.62
CA ALA A 79 -9.57 -5.48 6.44
C ALA A 79 -8.46 -5.77 5.41
N GLY A 80 -7.82 -6.93 5.50
CA GLY A 80 -6.79 -7.35 4.54
C GLY A 80 -7.33 -7.48 3.13
N MET A 81 -8.54 -8.04 2.94
CA MET A 81 -9.16 -8.06 1.61
C MET A 81 -9.43 -6.65 1.07
N ALA A 82 -9.90 -5.73 1.91
CA ALA A 82 -10.10 -4.34 1.48
C ALA A 82 -8.78 -3.68 1.05
N VAL A 83 -7.69 -3.91 1.80
CA VAL A 83 -6.34 -3.39 1.44
C VAL A 83 -5.82 -4.01 0.15
N ILE A 84 -6.00 -5.32 -0.06
CA ILE A 84 -5.64 -5.99 -1.32
C ILE A 84 -6.37 -5.34 -2.50
N VAL A 85 -7.69 -5.13 -2.38
CA VAL A 85 -8.49 -4.50 -3.45
C VAL A 85 -8.03 -3.06 -3.68
N ALA A 86 -7.79 -2.28 -2.62
CA ALA A 86 -7.29 -0.92 -2.74
C ALA A 86 -5.94 -0.86 -3.47
N ASN A 87 -5.02 -1.78 -3.15
CA ASN A 87 -3.73 -1.91 -3.81
C ASN A 87 -3.88 -2.27 -5.30
N VAL A 88 -4.77 -3.20 -5.65
CA VAL A 88 -5.05 -3.54 -7.06
C VAL A 88 -5.64 -2.34 -7.80
N VAL A 89 -6.60 -1.63 -7.19
CA VAL A 89 -7.20 -0.42 -7.78
C VAL A 89 -6.14 0.66 -7.99
N TYR A 90 -5.24 0.87 -7.03
CA TYR A 90 -4.14 1.81 -7.16
C TYR A 90 -3.20 1.44 -8.33
N ALA A 91 -2.83 0.16 -8.46
CA ALA A 91 -1.98 -0.29 -9.56
C ALA A 91 -2.65 -0.09 -10.93
N VAL A 92 -3.95 -0.37 -11.04
CA VAL A 92 -4.74 -0.06 -12.25
C VAL A 92 -4.77 1.45 -12.51
N ALA A 93 -4.97 2.27 -11.48
CA ALA A 93 -4.97 3.72 -11.61
C ALA A 93 -3.61 4.26 -12.06
N ALA A 94 -2.49 3.68 -11.61
CA ALA A 94 -1.15 4.04 -12.08
C ALA A 94 -0.98 3.78 -13.59
N VAL A 95 -1.47 2.64 -14.09
CA VAL A 95 -1.45 2.33 -15.53
C VAL A 95 -2.37 3.28 -16.30
N VAL A 96 -3.59 3.51 -15.83
CA VAL A 96 -4.54 4.46 -16.44
C VAL A 96 -3.94 5.86 -16.50
N LEU A 97 -3.28 6.32 -15.43
CA LEU A 97 -2.66 7.64 -15.39
C LEU A 97 -1.60 7.79 -16.50
N VAL A 98 -0.73 6.79 -16.66
CA VAL A 98 0.28 6.77 -17.73
C VAL A 98 -0.36 6.79 -19.12
N LEU A 99 -1.44 6.04 -19.33
CA LEU A 99 -2.10 5.93 -20.64
C LEU A 99 -3.04 7.11 -20.95
N SER A 100 -3.48 7.85 -19.93
CA SER A 100 -4.49 8.91 -20.08
C SER A 100 -3.98 10.17 -20.80
N GLY A 101 -2.66 10.39 -20.83
CA GLY A 101 -2.07 11.62 -21.36
C GLY A 101 -2.40 12.88 -20.55
N VAL A 102 -2.95 12.75 -19.33
CA VAL A 102 -3.31 13.91 -18.48
C VAL A 102 -2.08 14.73 -18.07
N PHE A 103 -0.91 14.09 -17.99
CA PHE A 103 0.38 14.71 -17.75
C PHE A 103 1.32 14.49 -18.94
N ALA A 104 2.20 15.46 -19.20
CA ALA A 104 3.29 15.33 -20.15
C ALA A 104 4.44 14.55 -19.51
N LEU A 105 4.19 13.28 -19.18
CA LEU A 105 5.14 12.44 -18.44
C LEU A 105 6.44 12.27 -19.21
N THR A 106 7.55 12.41 -18.50
CA THR A 106 8.86 11.99 -19.01
C THR A 106 8.98 10.47 -18.93
N THR A 107 9.99 9.90 -19.59
CA THR A 107 10.33 8.47 -19.43
C THR A 107 10.56 8.11 -17.97
N ILE A 108 11.20 9.01 -17.20
CA ILE A 108 11.43 8.80 -15.76
C ILE A 108 10.09 8.79 -15.02
N GLY A 109 9.19 9.72 -15.31
CA GLY A 109 7.86 9.77 -14.70
C GLY A 109 7.04 8.50 -14.95
N VAL A 110 7.05 8.00 -16.20
CA VAL A 110 6.40 6.73 -16.55
C VAL A 110 6.98 5.58 -15.73
N VAL A 111 8.31 5.46 -15.67
CA VAL A 111 8.99 4.40 -14.90
C VAL A 111 8.65 4.51 -13.41
N LEU A 112 8.70 5.70 -12.82
CA LEU A 112 8.39 5.90 -11.40
C LEU A 112 6.94 5.52 -11.08
N ILE A 113 5.97 5.99 -11.87
CA ILE A 113 4.54 5.69 -11.65
C ILE A 113 4.29 4.18 -11.78
N LEU A 114 4.79 3.55 -12.85
CA LEU A 114 4.62 2.11 -13.03
C LEU A 114 5.35 1.29 -11.96
N ALA A 115 6.53 1.74 -11.50
CA ALA A 115 7.25 1.10 -10.40
C ALA A 115 6.43 1.12 -9.11
N THR A 116 5.72 2.22 -8.80
CA THR A 116 4.78 2.22 -7.66
C THR A 116 3.65 1.20 -7.86
N GLY A 117 3.08 1.09 -9.05
CA GLY A 117 2.05 0.09 -9.35
C GLY A 117 2.54 -1.35 -9.18
N VAL A 118 3.74 -1.67 -9.68
CA VAL A 118 4.36 -3.00 -9.52
C VAL A 118 4.66 -3.30 -8.05
N TYR A 119 5.23 -2.34 -7.33
CA TYR A 119 5.46 -2.44 -5.89
C TYR A 119 4.16 -2.76 -5.15
N THR A 120 3.10 -2.01 -5.43
CA THR A 120 1.79 -2.19 -4.80
C THR A 120 1.18 -3.56 -5.11
N LEU A 121 1.32 -4.05 -6.35
CA LEU A 121 0.85 -5.40 -6.71
C LEU A 121 1.65 -6.51 -6.00
N ALA A 122 2.96 -6.33 -5.83
CA ALA A 122 3.77 -7.28 -5.09
C ALA A 122 3.28 -7.41 -3.63
N PHE A 123 2.95 -6.28 -2.99
CA PHE A 123 2.34 -6.30 -1.65
C PHE A 123 0.92 -6.88 -1.65
N ALA A 124 0.09 -6.57 -2.65
CA ALA A 124 -1.25 -7.15 -2.80
C ALA A 124 -1.18 -8.68 -2.88
N GLU A 125 -0.22 -9.23 -3.63
CA GLU A 125 0.00 -10.67 -3.73
C GLU A 125 0.44 -11.27 -2.39
N LEU A 126 1.41 -10.67 -1.70
CA LEU A 126 1.85 -11.12 -0.37
C LEU A 126 0.69 -11.10 0.65
N GLN A 127 -0.12 -10.04 0.63
CA GLN A 127 -1.32 -9.92 1.45
C GLN A 127 -2.34 -11.02 1.07
N TYR A 128 -2.58 -11.26 -0.21
CA TYR A 128 -3.51 -12.30 -0.68
C TYR A 128 -3.07 -13.70 -0.26
N GLN A 129 -1.77 -14.01 -0.34
CA GLN A 129 -1.22 -15.27 0.17
C GLN A 129 -1.45 -15.43 1.67
N GLY A 130 -1.25 -14.36 2.46
CA GLY A 130 -1.60 -14.33 3.88
C GLY A 130 -3.09 -14.56 4.11
N TRP A 131 -3.95 -13.88 3.36
CA TRP A 131 -5.40 -14.01 3.47
C TRP A 131 -5.91 -15.41 3.10
N ARG A 132 -5.35 -16.05 2.07
CA ARG A 132 -5.67 -17.44 1.69
C ARG A 132 -5.38 -18.41 2.84
N ARG A 133 -4.32 -18.19 3.61
CA ARG A 133 -3.93 -19.05 4.75
C ARG A 133 -4.90 -18.96 5.92
N LEU A 134 -5.65 -17.85 6.06
CA LEU A 134 -6.69 -17.70 7.08
C LEU A 134 -7.93 -18.58 6.85
N LYS A 135 -8.17 -18.98 5.60
CA LYS A 135 -9.35 -19.76 5.20
C LYS A 135 -9.11 -21.26 5.12
N ARG A 136 -7.86 -21.69 5.28
CA ARG A 136 -7.47 -23.11 5.33
C ARG A 136 -7.44 -23.55 6.78
#